data_AF-A0A496S2N1-F1
#
_entry.id   AF-A0A496S2N1-F1
#
_cell.length_a   1.000
_cell.length_b   1.000
_cell.length_c   1.000
_cell.angle_alpha   90.00
_cell.angle_beta   90.00
_cell.angle_gamma   90.00
#
_symmetry.space_group_name_H-M   'P 1'
#
loop_
_entity.id
_entity.type
_entity.pdbx_description
1 polymer ?
#
loop_
_entity_poly.entity_id
_entity_poly.type
_entity_poly.pdbx_seq_one_letter_code
_entity_poly.pdbx_strand_id
1 'polypeptide(L)'
;MADSFKTSRGITLVEVVMAVALTAIVVVSLGASMTQSSVFSMRIERVYTASYLAQRRIDMLKRLRFDELSGAAETDIRIGADGNIDSNGDYTRTTEITTNFDGNPYLTKIKVTVNKVRINIDGTIRDPGTGEITYMGQPIVMETLFADID
;
A
#
# COMPACT_ATOMS: atom_id res chain seq x y z
N MET A 1 22.84 -49.71 43.13
CA MET A 1 22.19 -48.40 42.88
C MET A 1 21.96 -48.32 41.38
N ALA A 2 20.71 -48.09 40.97
CA ALA A 2 20.08 -48.55 39.73
C ALA A 2 20.88 -48.35 38.42
N ASP A 3 21.04 -49.43 37.66
CA ASP A 3 21.43 -49.38 36.25
C ASP A 3 20.15 -49.28 35.39
N SER A 4 20.06 -48.23 34.59
CA SER A 4 18.87 -47.85 33.83
C SER A 4 18.89 -48.58 32.49
N PHE A 5 18.02 -49.58 32.32
CA PHE A 5 17.82 -50.25 31.04
C PHE A 5 17.24 -49.26 30.01
N LYS A 6 18.11 -48.62 29.22
CA LYS A 6 17.73 -47.99 27.95
C LYS A 6 17.46 -49.09 26.93
N THR A 7 16.19 -49.42 26.72
CA THR A 7 15.74 -50.31 25.65
C THR A 7 15.87 -49.58 24.31
N SER A 8 16.95 -49.81 23.55
CA SER A 8 17.07 -49.36 22.16
C SER A 8 16.13 -50.19 21.27
N ARG A 9 14.89 -49.71 21.09
CA ARG A 9 14.00 -50.23 20.05
C ARG A 9 14.46 -49.66 18.70
N GLY A 10 14.76 -50.52 17.74
CA GLY A 10 15.10 -50.10 16.38
C GLY A 10 13.91 -49.43 15.69
N ILE A 11 14.19 -48.40 14.89
CA ILE A 11 13.20 -47.71 14.06
C ILE A 11 12.86 -48.59 12.85
N THR A 12 11.57 -48.69 12.51
CA THR A 12 11.13 -49.42 11.32
C THR A 12 11.20 -48.54 10.08
N LEU A 13 11.41 -49.14 8.89
CA LEU A 13 11.45 -48.40 7.64
C LEU A 13 10.13 -47.65 7.35
N VAL A 14 8.99 -48.24 7.73
CA VAL A 14 7.67 -47.61 7.59
C VAL A 14 7.54 -46.37 8.45
N GLU A 15 8.07 -46.39 9.68
CA GLU A 15 8.07 -45.24 10.59
C GLU A 15 8.89 -44.07 10.03
N VAL A 16 10.06 -44.36 9.42
CA VAL A 16 10.87 -43.34 8.74
C VAL A 16 10.11 -42.74 7.56
N VAL A 17 9.53 -43.57 6.71
CA VAL A 17 8.79 -43.10 5.52
C VAL A 17 7.59 -42.25 5.93
N MET A 18 6.85 -42.66 6.96
CA MET A 18 5.73 -41.88 7.49
C MET A 18 6.19 -40.55 8.10
N ALA A 19 7.28 -40.55 8.89
CA ALA A 19 7.83 -39.34 9.48
C ALA A 19 8.31 -38.34 8.41
N VAL A 20 8.99 -38.82 7.35
CA VAL A 20 9.44 -37.99 6.23
C VAL A 20 8.23 -37.44 5.47
N ALA A 21 7.22 -38.26 5.19
CA ALA A 21 6.01 -37.82 4.50
C ALA A 21 5.28 -36.71 5.27
N LEU A 22 5.10 -36.90 6.59
CA LEU A 22 4.47 -35.89 7.46
C LEU A 22 5.30 -34.61 7.53
N THR A 23 6.62 -34.74 7.63
CA THR A 23 7.53 -33.59 7.66
C THR A 23 7.44 -32.79 6.36
N ALA A 24 7.41 -33.46 5.20
CA ALA A 24 7.29 -32.80 3.90
C ALA A 24 5.99 -31.98 3.79
N ILE A 25 4.86 -32.53 4.24
CA ILE A 25 3.57 -31.83 4.25
C ILE A 25 3.67 -30.54 5.09
N VAL A 26 4.21 -30.63 6.30
CA VAL A 26 4.36 -29.47 7.19
C VAL A 26 5.24 -28.39 6.58
N VAL A 27 6.39 -28.76 6.00
CA VAL A 27 7.32 -27.80 5.39
C VAL A 27 6.68 -27.07 4.21
N VAL A 28 5.91 -27.77 3.36
CA VAL A 28 5.20 -27.14 2.24
C VAL A 28 4.15 -26.15 2.74
N SER A 29 3.38 -26.51 3.78
CA SER A 29 2.39 -25.60 4.37
C SER A 29 3.03 -24.34 4.94
N LEU A 30 4.14 -24.47 5.67
CA LEU A 30 4.87 -23.32 6.21
C LEU A 30 5.43 -22.42 5.11
N GLY A 31 6.00 -23.00 4.05
CA GLY A 31 6.50 -22.23 2.91
C GLY A 31 5.40 -21.43 2.20
N ALA A 32 4.20 -22.03 2.05
CA ALA A 32 3.04 -21.33 1.50
C ALA A 32 2.58 -20.18 2.40
N SER A 33 2.51 -20.41 3.73
CA SER A 33 2.15 -19.37 4.70
C SER A 33 3.13 -18.20 4.67
N MET A 34 4.44 -18.45 4.64
CA MET A 34 5.45 -17.38 4.57
C MET A 34 5.30 -16.53 3.31
N THR A 35 5.05 -17.16 2.15
CA THR A 35 4.83 -16.45 0.89
C THR A 35 3.61 -15.53 0.96
N GLN A 36 2.51 -16.01 1.54
CA GLN A 36 1.30 -15.21 1.73
C GLN A 36 1.54 -14.05 2.70
N SER A 37 2.23 -14.29 3.82
CA SER A 37 2.60 -13.25 4.77
C SER A 37 3.43 -12.14 4.11
N SER A 38 4.43 -12.48 3.29
CA SER A 38 5.25 -11.50 2.57
C SER A 38 4.43 -10.63 1.59
N VAL A 39 3.53 -11.24 0.81
CA VAL A 39 2.64 -10.51 -0.10
C VAL A 39 1.71 -9.58 0.67
N PHE A 40 1.20 -10.04 1.81
CA PHE A 40 0.36 -9.24 2.68
C PHE A 40 1.13 -8.05 3.30
N SER A 41 2.35 -8.27 3.79
CA SER A 41 3.21 -7.21 4.32
C SER A 41 3.50 -6.13 3.27
N MET A 42 3.84 -6.51 2.04
CA MET A 42 4.02 -5.55 0.95
C MET A 42 2.73 -4.80 0.61
N ARG A 43 1.55 -5.41 0.77
CA ARG A 43 0.28 -4.71 0.61
C ARG A 43 0.04 -3.70 1.74
N ILE A 44 0.30 -4.07 2.99
CA ILE A 44 0.15 -3.18 4.14
C ILE A 44 1.06 -1.96 4.00
N GLU A 45 2.33 -2.17 3.68
CA GLU A 45 3.30 -1.09 3.54
C GLU A 45 2.82 -0.07 2.51
N ARG A 46 2.31 -0.54 1.35
CA ARG A 46 1.76 0.34 0.32
C ARG A 46 0.59 1.17 0.80
N VAL A 47 -0.36 0.53 1.49
CA VAL A 47 -1.55 1.21 2.04
C VAL A 47 -1.14 2.22 3.10
N TYR A 48 -0.22 1.86 4.00
CA TYR A 48 0.27 2.73 5.06
C TYR A 48 0.97 3.97 4.49
N THR A 49 1.94 3.78 3.58
CA THR A 49 2.66 4.89 2.95
C THR A 49 1.72 5.78 2.15
N ALA A 50 0.83 5.23 1.33
CA ALA A 50 -0.13 6.04 0.57
C ALA A 50 -1.09 6.83 1.49
N SER A 51 -1.51 6.23 2.61
CA SER A 51 -2.34 6.90 3.61
C SER A 51 -1.59 8.04 4.30
N TYR A 52 -0.34 7.81 4.69
CA TYR A 52 0.52 8.83 5.26
C TYR A 52 0.74 10.00 4.29
N LEU A 53 1.00 9.72 3.01
CA LEU A 53 1.17 10.74 1.98
C LEU A 53 -0.11 11.57 1.76
N ALA A 54 -1.27 10.91 1.75
CA ALA A 54 -2.56 11.57 1.62
C ALA A 54 -2.86 12.47 2.83
N GLN A 55 -2.66 11.96 4.05
CA GLN A 55 -2.84 12.73 5.29
C GLN A 55 -1.93 13.95 5.32
N ARG A 56 -0.63 13.76 5.02
CA ARG A 56 0.32 14.87 5.01
C ARG A 56 -0.06 15.95 4.00
N ARG A 57 -0.59 15.57 2.83
CA ARG A 57 -1.10 16.55 1.86
C ARG A 57 -2.30 17.30 2.41
N ILE A 58 -3.27 16.60 2.99
CA ILE A 58 -4.44 17.25 3.63
C ILE A 58 -3.99 18.22 4.73
N ASP A 59 -3.04 17.82 5.58
CA ASP A 59 -2.53 18.66 6.66
C ASP A 59 -1.74 19.88 6.17
N MET A 60 -1.11 19.77 4.99
CA MET A 60 -0.50 20.92 4.32
C MET A 60 -1.57 21.87 3.77
N LEU A 61 -2.59 21.33 3.08
CA LEU A 61 -3.70 22.13 2.53
C LEU A 61 -4.49 22.83 3.64
N LYS A 62 -4.59 22.19 4.80
CA LYS A 62 -5.22 22.76 6.01
C LYS A 62 -4.57 24.05 6.52
N ARG A 63 -3.33 24.32 6.13
CA ARG A 63 -2.57 25.52 6.55
C ARG A 63 -2.70 26.67 5.55
N LEU A 64 -3.29 26.42 4.38
CA LEU A 64 -3.55 27.43 3.38
C LEU A 64 -4.81 28.22 3.76
N ARG A 65 -4.89 29.44 3.27
CA ARG A 65 -6.11 30.25 3.39
C ARG A 65 -7.18 29.73 2.42
N PHE A 66 -8.45 30.01 2.72
CA PHE A 66 -9.57 29.50 1.93
C PHE A 66 -9.50 29.94 0.44
N ASP A 67 -9.06 31.16 0.18
CA ASP A 67 -8.86 31.72 -1.15
C ASP A 67 -7.69 31.08 -1.92
N GLU A 68 -6.67 30.58 -1.20
CA GLU A 68 -5.49 29.93 -1.78
C GLU A 68 -5.73 28.47 -2.17
N LEU A 69 -6.77 27.82 -1.63
CA LEU A 69 -7.03 26.40 -1.86
C LEU A 69 -7.19 26.07 -3.34
N SER A 70 -7.87 26.92 -4.12
CA SER A 70 -8.12 26.67 -5.55
C SER A 70 -6.84 26.45 -6.38
N GLY A 71 -5.72 27.06 -5.98
CA GLY A 71 -4.42 26.94 -6.65
C GLY A 71 -3.64 25.66 -6.29
N ALA A 72 -4.09 24.90 -5.30
CA ALA A 72 -3.38 23.72 -4.80
C ALA A 72 -3.84 22.40 -5.45
N ALA A 73 -4.71 22.49 -6.46
CA ALA A 73 -5.15 21.34 -7.24
C ALA A 73 -3.99 20.75 -8.05
N GLU A 74 -3.89 19.43 -8.07
CA GLU A 74 -2.79 18.68 -8.70
C GLU A 74 -3.37 17.45 -9.39
N THR A 75 -2.83 17.06 -10.54
CA THR A 75 -3.25 15.84 -11.25
C THR A 75 -2.03 14.98 -11.56
N ASP A 76 -2.06 13.73 -11.06
CA ASP A 76 -1.09 12.66 -11.31
C ASP A 76 0.39 13.08 -11.14
N ILE A 77 0.66 13.90 -10.13
CA ILE A 77 2.03 14.32 -9.81
C ILE A 77 2.78 13.14 -9.21
N ARG A 78 3.92 12.76 -9.80
CA ARG A 78 4.79 11.72 -9.22
C ARG A 78 5.48 12.23 -7.96
N ILE A 79 5.43 11.41 -6.92
CA ILE A 79 6.00 11.70 -5.61
C ILE A 79 6.77 10.52 -5.04
N GLY A 80 7.80 10.82 -4.27
CA GLY A 80 8.55 9.84 -3.48
C GLY A 80 7.76 9.38 -2.24
N ALA A 81 8.30 8.38 -1.54
CA ALA A 81 7.76 7.93 -0.24
C ALA A 81 7.88 9.00 0.86
N ASP A 82 8.70 10.03 0.63
CA ASP A 82 8.83 11.22 1.47
C ASP A 82 7.79 12.30 1.15
N GLY A 83 6.93 12.12 0.15
CA GLY A 83 5.87 13.05 -0.25
C GLY A 83 6.31 14.25 -1.07
N ASN A 84 7.61 14.33 -1.41
CA ASN A 84 8.14 15.35 -2.30
C ASN A 84 7.95 14.94 -3.76
N ILE A 85 7.89 15.93 -4.66
CA ILE A 85 7.79 15.68 -6.10
C ILE A 85 9.09 15.03 -6.58
N ASP A 86 8.95 13.88 -7.22
CA ASP A 86 10.08 13.12 -7.76
C ASP A 86 9.64 12.48 -9.07
N SER A 87 10.37 12.75 -10.16
CA SER A 87 10.09 12.17 -11.48
C SER A 87 10.20 10.65 -11.50
N ASN A 88 10.94 10.07 -10.56
CA ASN A 88 11.13 8.63 -10.38
C ASN A 88 10.33 8.07 -9.21
N GLY A 89 9.50 8.89 -8.55
CA GLY A 89 8.76 8.51 -7.36
C GLY A 89 7.76 7.36 -7.59
N ASP A 90 7.65 6.47 -6.62
CA ASP A 90 6.83 5.25 -6.73
C ASP A 90 5.31 5.51 -6.61
N TYR A 91 4.90 6.73 -6.31
CA TYR A 91 3.52 7.10 -6.09
C TYR A 91 3.09 8.25 -7.00
N THR A 92 1.82 8.32 -7.33
CA THR A 92 1.20 9.52 -7.89
C THR A 92 0.20 10.10 -6.90
N ARG A 93 0.08 11.42 -6.91
CA ARG A 93 -0.89 12.16 -6.11
C ARG A 93 -1.74 13.06 -7.00
N THR A 94 -3.04 12.99 -6.77
CA THR A 94 -4.04 13.87 -7.37
C THR A 94 -4.81 14.55 -6.25
N THR A 95 -4.87 15.88 -6.28
CA THR A 95 -5.63 16.71 -5.34
C THR A 95 -6.76 17.38 -6.12
N GLU A 96 -7.98 16.91 -5.89
CA GLU A 96 -9.20 17.50 -6.42
C GLU A 96 -9.76 18.49 -5.40
N ILE A 97 -10.11 19.69 -5.87
CA ILE A 97 -10.65 20.76 -5.04
C ILE A 97 -11.97 21.20 -5.65
N THR A 98 -13.04 21.05 -4.88
CA THR A 98 -14.40 21.42 -5.29
C THR A 98 -14.88 22.55 -4.40
N THR A 99 -14.79 23.78 -4.91
CA THR A 99 -15.36 24.97 -4.27
C THR A 99 -16.88 24.98 -4.40
N ASN A 100 -17.58 25.75 -3.57
CA ASN A 100 -19.04 25.83 -3.54
C ASN A 100 -19.71 24.47 -3.33
N PHE A 101 -19.12 23.63 -2.47
CA PHE A 101 -19.56 22.26 -2.26
C PHE A 101 -20.99 22.26 -1.70
N ASP A 102 -21.85 21.43 -2.32
CA ASP A 102 -23.28 21.35 -2.00
C ASP A 102 -24.03 22.69 -2.10
N GLY A 103 -23.56 23.59 -2.97
CA GLY A 103 -24.14 24.92 -3.17
C GLY A 103 -23.77 25.95 -2.10
N ASN A 104 -22.93 25.62 -1.13
CA ASN A 104 -22.46 26.55 -0.11
C ASN A 104 -21.11 27.19 -0.53
N PRO A 105 -21.05 28.52 -0.78
CA PRO A 105 -19.83 29.17 -1.26
C PRO A 105 -18.69 29.19 -0.24
N TYR A 106 -19.00 29.03 1.03
CA TYR A 106 -18.03 28.97 2.12
C TYR A 106 -17.55 27.55 2.39
N LEU A 107 -17.94 26.57 1.57
CA LEU A 107 -17.56 25.17 1.74
C LEU A 107 -16.78 24.67 0.53
N THR A 108 -15.59 24.14 0.80
CA THR A 108 -14.72 23.53 -0.20
C THR A 108 -14.47 22.07 0.19
N LYS A 109 -14.73 21.15 -0.73
CA LYS A 109 -14.35 19.74 -0.58
C LYS A 109 -12.96 19.53 -1.18
N ILE A 110 -12.08 18.90 -0.40
CA ILE A 110 -10.76 18.49 -0.83
C ILE A 110 -10.73 16.97 -0.86
N LYS A 111 -10.32 16.40 -1.98
CA LYS A 111 -10.13 14.96 -2.16
C LYS A 111 -8.71 14.71 -2.64
N VAL A 112 -7.94 14.00 -1.83
CA VAL A 112 -6.58 13.59 -2.16
C VAL A 112 -6.58 12.11 -2.47
N THR A 113 -6.14 11.78 -3.68
CA THR A 113 -5.99 10.41 -4.17
C THR A 113 -4.51 10.11 -4.32
N VAL A 114 -4.03 9.01 -3.73
CA VAL A 114 -2.66 8.54 -3.85
C VAL A 114 -2.66 7.12 -4.42
N ASN A 115 -1.93 6.92 -5.51
CA ASN A 115 -1.76 5.62 -6.17
C ASN A 115 -0.31 5.17 -6.11
N LYS A 116 -0.07 3.86 -6.02
CA LYS A 116 1.26 3.31 -6.28
C LYS A 116 1.41 3.01 -7.77
N VAL A 117 2.48 3.48 -8.39
CA VAL A 117 2.79 3.25 -9.79
C VAL A 117 3.18 1.79 -10.02
N ARG A 118 2.75 1.24 -11.15
CA ARG A 118 3.18 -0.06 -11.65
C ARG A 118 4.22 0.13 -12.74
N ILE A 119 5.31 -0.61 -12.65
CA ILE A 119 6.27 -0.74 -13.75
C ILE A 119 5.83 -1.92 -14.62
N ASN A 120 5.66 -1.66 -15.90
CA ASN A 120 5.32 -2.63 -16.93
C ASN A 120 6.54 -3.50 -17.29
N ILE A 121 6.29 -4.60 -18.00
CA ILE A 121 7.34 -5.57 -18.38
C ILE A 121 8.40 -4.90 -19.28
N ASP A 122 7.99 -3.93 -20.09
CA ASP A 122 8.87 -3.12 -20.95
C ASP A 122 9.64 -2.03 -20.20
N GLY A 123 9.50 -1.94 -18.88
CA GLY A 123 10.13 -0.93 -18.03
C GLY A 123 9.43 0.42 -18.02
N THR A 124 8.34 0.60 -18.76
CA THR A 124 7.55 1.83 -18.75
C THR A 124 6.57 1.85 -17.58
N ILE A 125 6.01 3.01 -17.28
CA ILE A 125 4.91 3.15 -16.30
C ILE A 125 3.57 3.45 -16.98
N ARG A 126 3.56 3.64 -18.29
CA ARG A 126 2.39 4.04 -19.05
C ARG A 126 1.84 2.84 -19.81
N ASP A 127 0.54 2.70 -19.83
CA ASP A 127 -0.14 1.70 -20.63
C ASP A 127 0.10 2.00 -22.13
N PRO A 128 0.55 1.01 -22.92
CA PRO A 128 0.86 1.23 -24.33
C PRO A 128 -0.37 1.47 -25.22
N GLY A 129 -1.58 1.12 -24.76
CA GLY A 129 -2.84 1.32 -25.47
C GLY A 129 -3.49 2.68 -25.17
N THR A 130 -3.43 3.14 -23.91
CA THR A 130 -4.09 4.40 -23.48
C THR A 130 -3.11 5.56 -23.23
N GLY A 131 -1.83 5.28 -23.00
CA GLY A 131 -0.84 6.27 -22.58
C GLY A 131 -0.97 6.71 -21.11
N GLU A 132 -1.94 6.18 -20.36
CA GLU A 132 -2.17 6.51 -18.95
C GLU A 132 -1.18 5.79 -18.03
N ILE A 133 -0.93 6.35 -16.84
CA ILE A 133 -0.06 5.69 -15.85
C ILE A 133 -0.76 4.44 -15.32
N THR A 134 -0.05 3.32 -15.32
CA THR A 134 -0.53 2.06 -14.76
C THR A 134 -0.32 2.05 -13.25
N TYR A 135 -1.34 1.62 -12.50
CA TYR A 135 -1.31 1.61 -11.03
C TYR A 135 -1.35 0.19 -10.45
N MET A 136 -0.81 0.06 -9.23
CA MET A 136 -0.83 -1.19 -8.46
C MET A 136 -1.93 -1.16 -7.40
N GLY A 137 -2.98 -1.97 -7.62
CA GLY A 137 -4.06 -2.14 -6.65
C GLY A 137 -5.05 -0.97 -6.67
N GLN A 138 -5.71 -0.74 -5.54
CA GLN A 138 -6.69 0.34 -5.41
C GLN A 138 -6.03 1.63 -4.87
N PRO A 139 -6.50 2.82 -5.28
CA PRO A 139 -6.07 4.07 -4.70
C PRO A 139 -6.38 4.16 -3.20
N ILE A 140 -5.57 4.92 -2.48
CA ILE A 140 -5.98 5.49 -1.20
C ILE A 140 -6.57 6.87 -1.46
N VAL A 141 -7.82 7.06 -1.03
CA VAL A 141 -8.54 8.32 -1.17
C VAL A 141 -8.83 8.84 0.23
N MET A 142 -8.50 10.10 0.47
CA MET A 142 -8.89 10.82 1.67
C MET A 142 -9.62 12.10 1.31
N GLU A 143 -10.70 12.37 2.02
CA GLU A 143 -11.54 13.53 1.79
C GLU A 143 -11.63 14.35 3.07
N THR A 144 -11.68 15.66 2.92
CA THR A 144 -11.97 16.59 4.00
C THR A 144 -12.81 17.74 3.48
N LEU A 145 -13.60 18.34 4.37
CA LEU A 145 -14.28 19.60 4.11
C LEU A 145 -13.49 20.73 4.74
N PHE A 146 -13.46 21.85 4.04
CA PHE A 146 -12.91 23.13 4.49
C PHE A 146 -14.02 24.15 4.47
N ALA A 147 -14.25 24.79 5.61
CA ALA A 147 -15.19 25.89 5.72
C ALA A 147 -14.42 27.20 5.87
N ASP A 148 -14.87 28.23 5.17
CA ASP A 148 -14.49 29.60 5.47
C ASP A 148 -15.19 30.03 6.76
N ILE A 149 -14.40 30.44 7.76
CA ILE A 149 -14.89 30.82 9.09
C ILE A 149 -14.57 32.27 9.45
N ASP A 150 -13.96 33.00 8.52
CA ASP A 150 -13.58 34.41 8.67
C ASP A 150 -14.73 35.37 8.31
#